data_AF-A0A2I3TF27-F1
#
_entry.id   AF-A0A2I3TF27-F1
#
_cell.length_a   1.000
_cell.length_b   1.000
_cell.length_c   1.000
_cell.angle_alpha   90.00
_cell.angle_beta   90.00
_cell.angle_gamma   90.00
#
_symmetry.space_group_name_H-M   'P 1'
#
loop_
_entity.id
_entity.type
_entity.pdbx_description
1 polymer ?
#
loop_
_entity_poly.entity_id
_entity_poly.type
_entity_poly.pdbx_seq_one_letter_code
_entity_poly.pdbx_strand_id
1 'polypeptide(L)'
;MALMQELYSTPASRLDSFVAQWLQPHREWKEEVLDTVRTVEEFLRQEHFQGKHGLDQDVRVLKVVKVGSFGNGTVLRSTREVELVAFLSCFHSFQEAAKHHKDVLRLIWKTMWQSQNLLDLGLEDLRMEQRVPDALVFTIQTRGTAEPITVTIVPAYRALGPSLPNSQPPPEVYVSLIEACGGPGNFCPSFSELQRNFVKHRPTKLKSLLRLVKHWYQQAHHPGSGRPHPQRGRRVQMGHRCSEGLPVPETGLLL
;
A
#
# COMPACT_ATOMS: atom_id res chain seq x y z
N MET A 1 12.15 -29.88 5.37
CA MET A 1 12.40 -28.44 5.17
C MET A 1 12.71 -28.22 3.70
N ALA A 2 11.72 -27.90 2.86
CA ALA A 2 11.96 -27.68 1.43
C ALA A 2 12.81 -26.41 1.25
N LEU A 3 14.00 -26.55 0.64
CA LEU A 3 14.82 -25.41 0.23
C LEU A 3 13.94 -24.48 -0.61
N MET A 4 13.86 -23.21 -0.20
CA MET A 4 13.11 -22.20 -0.93
C MET A 4 13.67 -22.14 -2.35
N GLN A 5 12.86 -22.56 -3.33
CA GLN A 5 13.26 -22.46 -4.73
C GLN A 5 13.57 -20.98 -5.02
N GLU A 6 14.75 -20.70 -5.57
CA GLU A 6 15.15 -19.32 -5.86
C GLU A 6 14.60 -18.90 -7.22
N LEU A 7 14.18 -17.64 -7.32
CA LEU A 7 13.62 -17.13 -8.57
C LEU A 7 14.60 -17.30 -9.74
N TYR A 8 15.88 -17.02 -9.52
CA TYR A 8 16.92 -17.09 -10.56
C TYR A 8 17.25 -18.51 -11.03
N SER A 9 16.95 -19.55 -10.23
CA SER A 9 17.10 -20.94 -10.63
C SER A 9 15.83 -21.55 -11.23
N THR A 10 14.76 -20.76 -11.34
CA THR A 10 13.48 -21.20 -11.90
C THR A 10 13.45 -20.94 -13.41
N PRO A 11 13.33 -21.98 -14.27
CA PRO A 11 13.18 -21.79 -15.71
C PRO A 11 11.94 -20.95 -16.05
N ALA A 12 11.99 -20.19 -17.14
CA ALA A 12 10.89 -19.33 -17.59
C ALA A 12 9.56 -20.10 -17.72
N SER A 13 9.61 -21.34 -18.21
CA SER A 13 8.43 -22.23 -18.35
C SER A 13 7.78 -22.64 -17.04
N ARG A 14 8.45 -22.46 -15.89
CA ARG A 14 7.96 -22.85 -14.55
C ARG A 14 7.59 -21.66 -13.67
N LEU A 15 7.64 -20.42 -14.18
CA LEU A 15 7.35 -19.21 -13.39
C LEU A 15 5.92 -19.18 -12.84
N ASP A 16 4.95 -19.73 -13.58
CA ASP A 16 3.57 -19.83 -13.10
C ASP A 16 3.44 -20.75 -11.88
N SER A 17 4.06 -21.93 -11.95
CA SER A 17 4.11 -22.86 -10.82
C SER A 17 4.85 -22.25 -9.64
N PHE A 18 5.93 -21.49 -9.90
CA PHE A 18 6.66 -20.78 -8.88
C PHE A 18 5.79 -19.76 -8.15
N VAL A 19 5.03 -18.94 -8.88
CA VAL A 19 4.10 -17.97 -8.28
C VAL A 19 3.05 -18.69 -7.42
N ALA A 20 2.42 -19.74 -7.95
CA ALA A 20 1.34 -20.44 -7.25
C ALA A 20 1.83 -21.15 -5.98
N GLN A 21 3.00 -21.78 -6.01
CA GLN A 21 3.49 -22.61 -4.91
C GLN A 21 4.26 -21.83 -3.85
N TRP A 22 4.96 -20.75 -4.24
CA TRP A 22 5.90 -20.04 -3.36
C TRP A 22 5.51 -18.61 -3.05
N LEU A 23 4.84 -17.90 -3.98
CA LEU A 23 4.54 -16.48 -3.79
C LEU A 23 3.14 -16.22 -3.26
N GLN A 24 2.15 -17.05 -3.60
CA GLN A 24 0.78 -16.84 -3.13
C GLN A 24 0.65 -17.18 -1.63
N PRO A 25 0.03 -16.31 -0.83
CA PRO A 25 -0.26 -16.62 0.56
C PRO A 25 -1.33 -17.72 0.64
N HIS A 26 -1.30 -18.50 1.72
CA HIS A 26 -2.39 -19.43 2.03
C HIS A 26 -3.67 -18.65 2.29
N ARG A 27 -4.80 -19.20 1.81
CA ARG A 27 -6.10 -18.55 1.92
C ARG A 27 -6.51 -18.34 3.39
N GLU A 28 -6.40 -19.38 4.20
CA GLU A 28 -6.76 -19.38 5.63
C GLU A 28 -5.94 -18.33 6.39
N TRP A 29 -4.62 -18.33 6.21
CA TRP A 29 -3.74 -17.31 6.79
C TRP A 29 -4.16 -15.89 6.41
N LYS A 30 -4.46 -15.65 5.13
CA LYS A 30 -4.91 -14.33 4.67
C LYS A 30 -6.24 -13.93 5.32
N GLU A 31 -7.18 -14.86 5.45
CA GLU A 31 -8.47 -14.62 6.10
C GLU A 31 -8.28 -14.28 7.58
N GLU A 32 -7.37 -14.98 8.27
CA GLU A 32 -7.02 -14.72 9.67
C GLU A 32 -6.41 -13.31 9.88
N VAL A 33 -5.48 -12.91 9.01
CA VAL A 33 -4.90 -11.55 9.04
C VAL A 33 -5.99 -10.50 8.81
N LEU A 34 -6.87 -10.72 7.83
CA LEU A 34 -7.95 -9.78 7.52
C LEU A 34 -8.99 -9.68 8.65
N ASP A 35 -9.25 -10.78 9.35
CA ASP A 35 -10.13 -10.79 10.52
C ASP A 35 -9.53 -9.99 11.68
N THR A 36 -8.25 -10.19 11.96
CA THR A 36 -7.50 -9.44 12.99
C THR A 36 -7.49 -7.94 12.68
N VAL A 37 -7.20 -7.55 11.43
CA VAL A 37 -7.23 -6.15 10.98
C VAL A 37 -8.63 -5.54 11.03
N ARG A 38 -9.69 -6.36 10.96
CA ARG A 38 -11.07 -5.87 11.09
C ARG A 38 -11.30 -5.19 12.43
N THR A 39 -10.74 -5.73 13.51
CA THR A 39 -10.82 -5.11 14.85
C THR A 39 -10.19 -3.71 14.86
N VAL A 40 -9.09 -3.50 14.12
CA VAL A 40 -8.48 -2.17 13.96
C VAL A 40 -9.40 -1.24 13.16
N GLU A 41 -9.98 -1.72 12.06
CA GLU A 41 -10.92 -0.93 11.26
C GLU A 41 -12.18 -0.54 12.05
N GLU A 42 -12.69 -1.44 12.89
CA GLU A 42 -13.85 -1.22 13.75
C GLU A 42 -13.54 -0.21 14.86
N PHE A 43 -12.40 -0.37 15.54
CA PHE A 43 -11.88 0.62 16.49
C PHE A 43 -11.85 2.02 15.86
N LEU A 44 -11.18 2.17 14.71
CA LEU A 44 -11.05 3.46 14.05
C LEU A 44 -12.41 4.09 13.72
N ARG A 45 -13.40 3.29 13.28
CA ARG A 45 -14.72 3.78 12.88
C ARG A 45 -15.63 4.14 14.06
N GLN A 46 -15.51 3.44 15.19
CA GLN A 46 -16.37 3.61 16.35
C GLN A 46 -15.85 4.66 17.34
N GLU A 47 -14.54 4.91 17.32
CA GLU A 47 -13.89 5.79 18.28
C GLU A 47 -14.19 7.28 18.04
N HIS A 48 -14.47 7.99 19.14
CA HIS A 48 -14.70 9.44 19.17
C HIS A 48 -13.44 10.15 19.67
N PHE A 49 -12.62 10.62 18.73
CA PHE A 49 -11.33 11.19 19.07
C PHE A 49 -11.49 12.64 19.53
N GLN A 50 -11.17 12.92 20.80
CA GLN A 50 -11.25 14.27 21.37
C GLN A 50 -10.15 15.17 20.78
N GLY A 51 -10.53 16.05 19.85
CA GLY A 51 -9.60 16.91 19.15
C GLY A 51 -8.96 17.96 20.05
N LYS A 52 -7.74 18.36 19.68
CA LYS A 52 -6.99 19.47 20.30
C LYS A 52 -6.29 20.26 19.19
N HIS A 53 -5.74 21.43 19.53
CA HIS A 53 -4.89 22.23 18.64
C HIS A 53 -5.57 22.71 17.33
N GLY A 54 -6.83 23.14 17.42
CA GLY A 54 -7.58 23.68 16.28
C GLY A 54 -8.27 22.63 15.41
N LEU A 55 -8.21 21.35 15.80
CA LEU A 55 -9.10 20.31 15.30
C LEU A 55 -10.50 20.45 15.90
N ASP A 56 -11.50 19.91 15.21
CA ASP A 56 -12.86 19.76 15.72
C ASP A 56 -12.88 19.07 17.09
N GLN A 57 -13.84 19.41 17.95
CA GLN A 57 -13.95 18.83 19.29
C GLN A 57 -14.17 17.30 19.25
N ASP A 58 -14.98 16.83 18.30
CA ASP A 58 -15.24 15.41 18.05
C ASP A 58 -14.72 15.01 16.66
N VAL A 59 -13.51 14.47 16.62
CA VAL A 59 -12.89 13.97 15.40
C VAL A 59 -13.31 12.51 15.18
N ARG A 60 -13.82 12.20 13.98
CA ARG A 60 -14.25 10.85 13.61
C ARG A 60 -13.56 10.36 12.36
N VAL A 61 -13.37 9.04 12.26
CA VAL A 61 -12.91 8.41 11.01
C VAL A 61 -14.12 8.13 10.13
N LEU A 62 -14.27 8.90 9.06
CA LEU A 62 -15.36 8.78 8.09
C LEU A 62 -15.28 7.49 7.26
N LYS A 63 -14.06 6.99 7.01
CA LYS A 63 -13.83 5.81 6.18
C LYS A 63 -12.44 5.24 6.44
N VAL A 64 -12.33 3.92 6.47
CA VAL A 64 -11.05 3.20 6.50
C VAL A 64 -10.92 2.38 5.23
N VAL A 65 -9.76 2.48 4.58
CA VAL A 65 -9.45 1.79 3.33
C VAL A 65 -8.17 0.98 3.48
N LYS A 66 -8.26 -0.33 3.24
CA LYS A 66 -7.09 -1.18 3.01
C LYS A 66 -6.43 -0.82 1.68
N VAL A 67 -5.16 -0.48 1.72
CA VAL A 67 -4.34 -0.11 0.56
C VAL A 67 -3.20 -1.11 0.40
N GLY A 68 -2.22 -0.79 -0.44
CA GLY A 68 -1.06 -1.64 -0.64
C GLY A 68 -1.42 -3.05 -1.14
N SER A 69 -0.60 -4.02 -0.75
CA SER A 69 -0.69 -5.42 -1.22
C SER A 69 -2.03 -6.08 -0.87
N PHE A 70 -2.51 -5.86 0.36
CA PHE A 70 -3.79 -6.41 0.84
C PHE A 70 -4.99 -5.72 0.16
N GLY A 71 -4.91 -4.42 -0.08
CA GLY A 71 -5.97 -3.66 -0.76
C GLY A 71 -6.10 -4.01 -2.24
N ASN A 72 -4.99 -4.19 -2.95
CA ASN A 72 -4.98 -4.41 -4.40
C ASN A 72 -4.91 -5.88 -4.83
N GLY A 73 -4.79 -6.81 -3.89
CA GLY A 73 -4.77 -8.25 -4.16
C GLY A 73 -3.45 -8.76 -4.74
N THR A 74 -2.32 -8.16 -4.34
CA THR A 74 -0.96 -8.57 -4.71
C THR A 74 -0.12 -8.99 -3.49
N VAL A 75 -0.77 -9.44 -2.42
CA VAL A 75 -0.12 -10.04 -1.22
C VAL A 75 0.81 -11.18 -1.63
N LEU A 76 2.00 -11.20 -1.05
CA LEU A 76 2.98 -12.28 -1.12
C LEU A 76 2.95 -13.10 0.16
N ARG A 77 3.37 -14.37 0.11
CA ARG A 77 3.55 -15.21 1.31
C ARG A 77 4.50 -14.60 2.34
N SER A 78 5.48 -13.81 1.90
CA SER A 78 6.41 -13.08 2.76
C SER A 78 5.88 -11.75 3.30
N THR A 79 4.67 -11.32 2.89
CA THR A 79 4.12 -10.03 3.33
C THR A 79 3.72 -10.11 4.80
N ARG A 80 4.23 -9.17 5.61
CA ARG A 80 3.93 -9.06 7.05
C ARG A 80 3.32 -7.71 7.44
N GLU A 81 2.97 -6.89 6.44
CA GLU A 81 2.46 -5.53 6.65
C GLU A 81 1.09 -5.34 5.99
N VAL A 82 0.17 -4.69 6.71
CA VAL A 82 -1.14 -4.26 6.22
C VAL A 82 -1.24 -2.75 6.32
N GLU A 83 -1.48 -2.11 5.18
CA GLU A 83 -1.55 -0.65 5.09
C GLU A 83 -3.01 -0.18 5.08
N LEU A 84 -3.32 0.78 5.94
CA LEU A 84 -4.63 1.41 6.11
C LEU A 84 -4.53 2.91 5.87
N VAL A 85 -5.50 3.44 5.13
CA VAL A 85 -5.76 4.88 5.05
C VAL A 85 -7.04 5.19 5.80
N ALA A 86 -6.96 6.11 6.76
CA ALA A 86 -8.10 6.59 7.54
C ALA A 86 -8.48 7.99 7.04
N PHE A 87 -9.71 8.16 6.58
CA PHE A 87 -10.26 9.45 6.17
C PHE A 87 -10.93 10.13 7.35
N LEU A 88 -10.45 11.31 7.73
CA LEU A 88 -10.89 11.98 8.96
C LEU A 88 -11.94 13.05 8.68
N SER A 89 -12.83 13.30 9.65
CA SER A 89 -13.86 14.33 9.58
C SER A 89 -13.31 15.74 9.68
N CYS A 90 -12.20 15.92 10.41
CA CYS A 90 -11.61 17.22 10.71
C CYS A 90 -10.70 17.78 9.61
N PHE A 91 -10.56 17.09 8.48
CA PHE A 91 -9.83 17.58 7.32
C PHE A 91 -10.83 18.04 6.27
N HIS A 92 -10.84 19.33 5.96
CA HIS A 92 -11.72 19.94 4.96
C HIS A 92 -10.96 20.36 3.70
N SER A 93 -9.62 20.36 3.75
CA SER A 93 -8.74 20.68 2.63
C SER A 93 -7.43 19.87 2.69
N PHE A 94 -6.67 19.88 1.59
CA PHE A 94 -5.31 19.33 1.56
C PHE A 94 -4.37 20.04 2.55
N GLN A 95 -4.47 21.37 2.64
CA GLN A 95 -3.65 22.20 3.52
C GLN A 95 -3.90 21.87 5.00
N GLU A 96 -5.17 21.68 5.39
CA GLU A 96 -5.52 21.25 6.75
C GLU A 96 -4.97 19.86 7.06
N ALA A 97 -5.11 18.91 6.13
CA ALA A 97 -4.54 17.58 6.30
C ALA A 97 -3.02 17.64 6.48
N ALA A 98 -2.30 18.44 5.69
CA ALA A 98 -0.85 18.63 5.86
C ALA A 98 -0.50 19.25 7.22
N LYS A 99 -1.23 20.31 7.62
CA LYS A 99 -0.97 21.05 8.85
C LYS A 99 -1.19 20.20 10.10
N HIS A 100 -2.26 19.42 10.12
CA HIS A 100 -2.71 18.68 11.30
C HIS A 100 -2.42 17.18 11.26
N HIS A 101 -1.69 16.70 10.23
CA HIS A 101 -1.36 15.29 10.03
C HIS A 101 -0.79 14.62 11.30
N LYS A 102 0.25 15.23 11.87
CA LYS A 102 0.93 14.73 13.08
C LYS A 102 0.05 14.80 14.33
N ASP A 103 -0.82 15.80 14.43
CA ASP A 103 -1.72 15.94 15.57
C ASP A 103 -2.75 14.81 15.59
N VAL A 104 -3.30 14.47 14.42
CA VAL A 104 -4.19 13.33 14.25
C VAL A 104 -3.47 12.00 14.51
N LEU A 105 -2.24 11.82 14.03
CA LEU A 105 -1.45 10.61 14.32
C LEU A 105 -1.24 10.43 15.83
N ARG A 106 -0.89 11.49 16.56
CA ARG A 106 -0.74 11.45 18.03
C ARG A 106 -2.05 11.16 18.75
N LEU A 107 -3.16 11.66 18.21
CA LEU A 107 -4.49 11.42 18.75
C LEU A 107 -4.87 9.94 18.61
N ILE A 108 -4.73 9.37 17.41
CA ILE A 108 -4.96 7.93 17.16
C ILE A 108 -4.05 7.09 18.06
N TRP A 109 -2.76 7.42 18.11
CA TRP A 109 -1.80 6.73 18.98
C TRP A 109 -2.31 6.68 20.42
N LYS A 110 -2.65 7.83 21.01
CA LYS A 110 -3.05 7.92 22.41
C LYS A 110 -4.26 7.04 22.70
N THR A 111 -5.26 7.07 21.81
CA THR A 111 -6.48 6.31 21.99
C THR A 111 -6.29 4.82 21.78
N MET A 112 -5.35 4.40 20.91
CA MET A 112 -5.01 2.98 20.74
C MET A 112 -4.52 2.35 22.04
N TRP A 113 -3.73 3.07 22.85
CA TRP A 113 -3.29 2.56 24.15
C TRP A 113 -4.40 2.40 25.20
N GLN A 114 -5.58 2.98 24.93
CA GLN A 114 -6.74 2.88 25.80
C GLN A 114 -7.73 1.80 25.31
N SER A 115 -7.48 1.20 24.15
CA SER A 115 -8.39 0.22 23.54
C SER A 115 -8.11 -1.19 24.04
N GLN A 116 -8.99 -1.72 24.89
CA GLN A 116 -8.87 -3.10 25.38
C GLN A 116 -8.86 -4.12 24.24
N ASN A 117 -9.69 -3.93 23.21
CA ASN A 117 -9.75 -4.83 22.06
C ASN A 117 -8.41 -4.93 21.30
N LEU A 118 -7.64 -3.84 21.23
CA LEU A 118 -6.32 -3.84 20.59
C LEU A 118 -5.25 -4.41 21.52
N LEU A 119 -5.35 -4.14 22.83
CA LEU A 119 -4.48 -4.75 23.84
C LEU A 119 -4.63 -6.27 23.88
N ASP A 120 -5.85 -6.78 23.77
CA ASP A 120 -6.14 -8.23 23.70
C ASP A 120 -5.59 -8.88 22.42
N LEU A 121 -5.32 -8.09 21.38
CA LEU A 121 -4.62 -8.52 20.17
C LEU A 121 -3.09 -8.40 20.29
N GLY A 122 -2.54 -8.11 21.47
CA GLY A 122 -1.09 -7.96 21.67
C GLY A 122 -0.52 -6.75 20.93
N LEU A 123 -1.20 -5.59 21.03
CA LEU A 123 -0.70 -4.32 20.48
C LEU A 123 0.70 -4.00 21.02
N GLU A 124 1.68 -3.94 20.12
CA GLU A 124 3.09 -3.71 20.43
C GLU A 124 3.74 -2.76 19.40
N ASP A 125 4.98 -2.34 19.68
CA ASP A 125 5.84 -1.56 18.76
C ASP A 125 5.21 -0.29 18.15
N LEU A 126 4.22 0.31 18.84
CA LEU A 126 3.54 1.51 18.40
C LEU A 126 4.53 2.69 18.27
N ARG A 127 4.72 3.16 17.03
CA ARG A 127 5.66 4.23 16.66
C ARG A 127 5.16 5.08 15.50
N MET A 128 5.64 6.31 15.41
CA MET A 128 5.46 7.15 14.23
C MET A 128 6.68 6.95 13.35
N GLU A 129 6.46 6.53 12.11
CA GLU A 129 7.53 6.34 11.14
C GLU A 129 7.52 7.49 10.13
N GLN A 130 8.70 8.09 9.92
CA GLN A 130 8.89 9.15 8.94
C GLN A 130 8.84 8.56 7.53
N ARG A 131 7.64 8.55 6.97
CA ARG A 131 7.34 8.19 5.59
C ARG A 131 6.83 9.45 4.87
N VAL A 132 6.50 9.34 3.60
CA VAL A 132 5.89 10.44 2.83
C VAL A 132 4.43 10.08 2.51
N PRO A 133 3.44 10.57 3.28
CA PRO A 133 3.55 11.28 4.57
C PRO A 133 3.80 10.33 5.76
N ASP A 134 4.03 10.88 6.95
CA ASP A 134 4.26 10.10 8.18
C ASP A 134 3.14 9.09 8.42
N ALA A 135 3.47 7.94 9.02
CA ALA A 135 2.52 6.89 9.32
C ALA A 135 2.60 6.46 10.78
N LEU A 136 1.48 6.04 11.35
CA LEU A 136 1.47 5.29 12.60
C LEU A 136 1.72 3.82 12.28
N VAL A 137 2.69 3.19 12.93
CA VAL A 137 3.12 1.81 12.70
C VAL A 137 3.08 1.06 14.01
N PHE A 138 2.53 -0.15 14.02
CA PHE A 138 2.46 -1.00 15.20
C PHE A 138 2.32 -2.47 14.80
N THR A 139 2.48 -3.38 15.75
CA THR A 139 2.26 -4.80 15.57
C THR A 139 1.04 -5.26 16.37
N ILE A 140 0.32 -6.22 15.82
CA ILE A 140 -0.76 -6.98 16.48
C ILE A 140 -0.61 -8.45 16.12
N GLN A 141 -1.12 -9.33 16.97
CA GLN A 141 -1.08 -10.77 16.77
C GLN A 141 -2.39 -11.28 16.18
N THR A 142 -2.30 -12.25 15.28
CA THR A 142 -3.47 -12.96 14.78
C THR A 142 -4.11 -13.82 15.85
N ARG A 143 -5.45 -13.95 15.85
CA ARG A 143 -6.18 -14.64 16.92
C ARG A 143 -5.94 -16.15 16.99
N GLY A 144 -5.68 -16.82 15.88
CA GLY A 144 -5.52 -18.28 15.84
C GLY A 144 -4.07 -18.72 15.99
N THR A 145 -3.17 -18.11 15.22
CA THR A 145 -1.76 -18.49 15.11
C THR A 145 -0.82 -17.64 15.96
N ALA A 146 -1.32 -16.56 16.57
CA ALA A 146 -0.51 -15.58 17.31
C ALA A 146 0.67 -15.03 16.48
N GLU A 147 0.55 -15.02 15.16
CA GLU A 147 1.58 -14.48 14.29
C GLU A 147 1.56 -12.95 14.32
N PRO A 148 2.71 -12.29 14.49
CA PRO A 148 2.76 -10.83 14.47
C PRO A 148 2.56 -10.30 13.05
N ILE A 149 1.70 -9.29 12.93
CA ILE A 149 1.42 -8.54 11.71
C ILE A 149 1.63 -7.06 12.00
N THR A 150 2.43 -6.41 11.17
CA THR A 150 2.59 -4.96 11.20
C THR A 150 1.40 -4.30 10.53
N VAL A 151 0.83 -3.29 11.16
CA VAL A 151 -0.24 -2.46 10.59
C VAL A 151 0.27 -1.02 10.51
N THR A 152 -0.01 -0.37 9.39
CA THR A 152 0.30 1.05 9.19
C THR A 152 -0.96 1.85 8.93
N ILE A 153 -1.09 3.01 9.57
CA ILE A 153 -2.23 3.92 9.43
C ILE A 153 -1.73 5.27 8.94
N VAL A 154 -2.31 5.74 7.84
CA VAL A 154 -2.08 7.07 7.29
C VAL A 154 -3.40 7.87 7.27
N PRO A 155 -3.51 8.95 8.05
CA PRO A 155 -4.62 9.90 7.96
C PRO A 155 -4.68 10.57 6.58
N ALA A 156 -5.89 10.86 6.09
CA ALA A 156 -6.10 11.49 4.80
C ALA A 156 -7.32 12.40 4.76
N TYR A 157 -7.24 13.45 3.96
CA TYR A 157 -8.39 14.27 3.56
C TYR A 157 -9.25 13.48 2.57
N ARG A 158 -10.58 13.46 2.79
CA ARG A 158 -11.52 12.80 1.88
C ARG A 158 -11.87 13.71 0.69
N ALA A 159 -10.91 13.90 -0.20
CA ALA A 159 -11.08 14.71 -1.42
C ALA A 159 -12.07 14.10 -2.43
N LEU A 160 -12.30 12.79 -2.35
CA LEU A 160 -13.17 12.05 -3.27
C LEU A 160 -14.49 11.67 -2.58
N GLY A 161 -15.59 12.15 -3.16
CA GLY A 161 -16.94 11.77 -2.76
C GLY A 161 -17.28 10.31 -3.12
N PRO A 162 -18.41 9.77 -2.61
CA PRO A 162 -18.91 8.46 -3.02
C PRO A 162 -19.11 8.41 -4.54
N SER A 163 -18.47 7.45 -5.20
CA SER A 163 -18.54 7.29 -6.65
C SER A 163 -18.33 5.82 -7.04
N LEU A 164 -18.75 5.46 -8.26
CA LEU A 164 -18.53 4.12 -8.82
C LEU A 164 -17.01 3.86 -8.94
N PRO A 165 -16.55 2.62 -8.67
CA PRO A 165 -15.14 2.29 -8.87
C PRO A 165 -14.68 2.62 -10.29
N ASN A 166 -13.55 3.34 -10.40
CA ASN A 166 -12.92 3.79 -11.65
C ASN A 166 -13.64 4.93 -12.39
N SER A 167 -14.58 5.64 -11.77
CA SER A 167 -15.05 6.93 -12.30
C SER A 167 -13.93 7.96 -12.22
N GLN A 168 -13.88 8.86 -13.20
CA GLN A 168 -12.96 10.00 -13.16
C GLN A 168 -13.39 10.96 -12.05
N PRO A 169 -12.47 11.40 -11.18
CA PRO A 169 -12.74 12.48 -10.25
C PRO A 169 -13.07 13.79 -11.00
N PRO A 170 -13.88 14.68 -10.41
CA PRO A 170 -14.04 16.02 -10.91
C PRO A 170 -12.68 16.73 -11.04
N PRO A 171 -12.37 17.41 -12.16
CA PRO A 171 -11.10 18.09 -12.36
C PRO A 171 -10.73 19.09 -11.25
N GLU A 172 -11.73 19.69 -10.59
CA GLU A 172 -11.60 20.66 -9.51
C GLU A 172 -10.85 20.07 -8.31
N VAL A 173 -10.96 18.76 -8.08
CA VAL A 173 -10.19 18.04 -7.04
C VAL A 173 -8.69 18.08 -7.35
N TYR A 174 -8.31 17.97 -8.62
CA TYR A 174 -6.92 18.07 -9.03
C TYR A 174 -6.43 19.51 -9.08
N VAL A 175 -7.28 20.47 -9.43
CA VAL A 175 -6.95 21.90 -9.36
C VAL A 175 -6.62 22.29 -7.91
N SER A 176 -7.50 21.96 -6.96
CA SER A 176 -7.27 22.22 -5.54
C SER A 176 -6.05 21.49 -4.98
N LEU A 177 -5.73 20.29 -5.48
CA LEU A 177 -4.48 19.58 -5.15
C LEU A 177 -3.24 20.36 -5.60
N ILE A 178 -3.24 20.88 -6.82
CA ILE A 178 -2.13 21.65 -7.39
C ILE A 178 -1.96 22.96 -6.61
N GLU A 179 -3.06 23.66 -6.33
CA GLU A 179 -3.07 24.91 -5.56
C GLU A 179 -2.64 24.73 -4.10
N ALA A 180 -2.81 23.54 -3.53
CA ALA A 180 -2.35 23.23 -2.19
C ALA A 180 -0.81 23.22 -2.05
N CYS A 181 -0.07 23.20 -3.16
CA CYS A 181 1.40 23.34 -3.19
C CYS A 181 2.15 22.41 -2.22
N GLY A 182 1.62 21.20 -2.00
CA GLY A 182 2.25 20.21 -1.12
C GLY A 182 3.49 19.56 -1.75
N GLY A 183 4.36 19.02 -0.90
CA GLY A 183 5.49 18.20 -1.34
C GLY A 183 5.02 16.95 -2.12
N PRO A 184 5.86 16.43 -3.05
CA PRO A 184 5.53 15.24 -3.83
C PRO A 184 5.11 14.07 -2.94
N GLY A 185 3.92 13.52 -3.17
CA GLY A 185 3.42 12.35 -2.44
C GLY A 185 2.66 12.63 -1.14
N ASN A 186 2.73 13.85 -0.58
CA ASN A 186 2.09 14.16 0.70
C ASN A 186 0.57 13.91 0.72
N PHE A 187 -0.09 14.11 -0.42
CA PHE A 187 -1.55 13.96 -0.56
C PHE A 187 -1.96 12.69 -1.31
N CYS A 188 -1.01 11.79 -1.63
CA CYS A 188 -1.32 10.48 -2.21
C CYS A 188 -2.39 9.70 -1.44
N PRO A 189 -2.43 9.71 -0.08
CA PRO A 189 -3.46 9.00 0.68
C PRO A 189 -4.90 9.41 0.32
N SER A 190 -5.13 10.67 -0.05
CA SER A 190 -6.45 11.17 -0.47
C SER A 190 -6.98 10.49 -1.74
N PHE A 191 -6.08 9.95 -2.58
CA PHE A 191 -6.39 9.24 -3.82
C PHE A 191 -6.15 7.72 -3.72
N SER A 192 -5.96 7.21 -2.49
CA SER A 192 -5.60 5.82 -2.24
C SER A 192 -6.59 4.80 -2.83
N GLU A 193 -7.87 5.14 -2.90
CA GLU A 193 -8.88 4.29 -3.56
C GLU A 193 -8.64 4.15 -5.06
N LEU A 194 -8.26 5.24 -5.74
CA LEU A 194 -7.92 5.20 -7.18
C LEU A 194 -6.66 4.36 -7.40
N GLN A 195 -5.63 4.58 -6.60
CA GLN A 195 -4.37 3.81 -6.64
C GLN A 195 -4.63 2.32 -6.43
N ARG A 196 -5.42 1.97 -5.41
CA ARG A 196 -5.84 0.59 -5.15
C ARG A 196 -6.60 0.01 -6.34
N ASN A 197 -7.62 0.71 -6.83
CA ASN A 197 -8.52 0.23 -7.86
C ASN A 197 -7.82 0.03 -9.21
N PHE A 198 -6.83 0.88 -9.51
CA PHE A 198 -5.99 0.77 -10.70
C PHE A 198 -5.29 -0.59 -10.83
N VAL A 199 -4.92 -1.21 -9.70
CA VAL A 199 -4.29 -2.54 -9.66
C VAL A 199 -5.32 -3.63 -9.33
N LYS A 200 -6.27 -3.37 -8.45
CA LYS A 200 -7.25 -4.35 -7.95
C LYS A 200 -8.11 -4.94 -9.07
N HIS A 201 -8.52 -4.14 -10.05
CA HIS A 201 -9.42 -4.56 -11.13
C HIS A 201 -8.67 -5.13 -12.35
N ARG A 202 -7.41 -5.57 -12.17
CA ARG A 202 -6.62 -6.20 -13.23
C ARG A 202 -6.80 -7.73 -13.28
N PRO A 203 -6.59 -8.36 -14.45
CA PRO A 203 -6.67 -9.81 -14.61
C PRO A 203 -5.78 -10.57 -13.63
N THR A 204 -6.19 -11.78 -13.23
CA THR A 204 -5.45 -12.61 -12.27
C THR A 204 -4.03 -12.90 -12.73
N LYS A 205 -3.82 -13.16 -14.03
CA LYS A 205 -2.49 -13.38 -14.60
C LYS A 205 -1.56 -12.18 -14.44
N LEU A 206 -2.08 -10.95 -14.64
CA LEU A 206 -1.31 -9.73 -14.41
C LEU A 206 -0.99 -9.57 -12.91
N LYS A 207 -1.91 -9.91 -12.00
CA LYS A 207 -1.60 -9.92 -10.56
C LYS A 207 -0.52 -10.95 -10.20
N SER A 208 -0.48 -12.10 -10.88
CA SER A 208 0.62 -13.08 -10.73
C SER A 208 1.96 -12.51 -11.18
N LEU A 209 1.99 -11.81 -12.32
CA LEU A 209 3.20 -11.10 -12.77
C LEU A 209 3.63 -10.01 -11.79
N LEU A 210 2.69 -9.21 -11.28
CA LEU A 210 3.00 -8.19 -10.27
C LEU A 210 3.60 -8.80 -8.99
N ARG A 211 3.10 -9.96 -8.54
CA ARG A 211 3.72 -10.70 -7.43
C ARG A 211 5.14 -11.12 -7.75
N LEU A 212 5.38 -11.65 -8.95
CA LEU A 212 6.71 -12.07 -9.39
C LEU A 212 7.71 -10.91 -9.39
N VAL A 213 7.32 -9.77 -9.98
CA VAL A 213 8.16 -8.55 -10.03
C VAL A 213 8.42 -8.00 -8.63
N LYS A 214 7.39 -7.94 -7.77
CA LYS A 214 7.56 -7.50 -6.37
C LYS A 214 8.52 -8.42 -5.61
N HIS A 215 8.39 -9.73 -5.78
CA HIS A 215 9.28 -10.70 -5.15
C HIS A 215 10.73 -10.54 -5.62
N TRP A 216 10.93 -10.40 -6.93
CA TRP A 216 12.25 -10.12 -7.51
C TRP A 216 12.87 -8.85 -6.91
N TYR A 217 12.10 -7.75 -6.87
CA TYR A 217 12.56 -6.48 -6.32
C TYR A 217 12.96 -6.60 -4.83
N GLN A 218 12.14 -7.28 -4.02
CA GLN A 218 12.45 -7.54 -2.62
C GLN A 218 13.72 -8.36 -2.45
N GLN A 219 13.95 -9.40 -3.27
CA GLN A 219 15.20 -10.17 -3.20
C GLN A 219 16.43 -9.33 -3.60
N ALA A 220 16.29 -8.45 -4.59
CA ALA A 220 17.41 -7.63 -5.09
C ALA A 220 17.79 -6.49 -4.13
N HIS A 221 16.81 -5.86 -3.48
CA HIS A 221 17.03 -4.66 -2.65
C HIS A 221 16.98 -4.91 -1.14
N HIS A 222 16.36 -5.99 -0.70
CA HIS A 222 16.32 -6.42 0.70
C HIS A 222 16.72 -7.90 0.83
N PRO A 223 17.94 -8.27 0.40
CA PRO A 223 18.47 -9.60 0.70
C PRO A 223 18.50 -9.70 2.23
N GLY A 224 17.77 -10.65 2.82
CA GLY A 224 17.72 -10.81 4.28
C GLY A 224 19.13 -10.85 4.90
N SER A 225 19.23 -10.59 6.20
CA SER A 225 20.47 -10.35 6.98
C SER A 225 21.61 -11.38 6.87
N GLY A 226 21.45 -12.46 6.10
CA GLY A 226 22.48 -13.47 5.84
C GLY A 226 22.82 -13.72 4.37
N ARG A 227 22.38 -12.87 3.43
CA ARG A 227 22.70 -13.05 2.00
C ARG A 227 23.81 -12.08 1.55
N PRO A 228 24.96 -12.56 1.06
CA PRO A 228 25.90 -11.70 0.37
C PRO A 228 25.16 -11.07 -0.82
N HIS A 229 25.40 -9.77 -1.06
CA HIS A 229 24.97 -9.11 -2.29
C HIS A 229 25.32 -10.03 -3.46
N PRO A 230 24.36 -10.43 -4.32
CA PRO A 230 24.74 -11.06 -5.57
C PRO A 230 25.61 -10.03 -6.27
N GLN A 231 26.87 -10.43 -6.51
CA GLN A 231 27.86 -9.62 -7.21
C GLN A 231 27.17 -8.90 -8.36
N ARG A 232 27.46 -7.60 -8.50
CA ARG A 232 27.06 -6.76 -9.64
C ARG A 232 27.41 -7.48 -10.96
N GLY A 233 26.53 -8.36 -11.41
CA GLY A 233 26.54 -8.97 -12.72
C GLY A 233 26.04 -7.90 -13.68
N ARG A 234 27.01 -7.25 -14.33
CA ARG A 234 26.91 -6.39 -15.52
C ARG A 234 25.56 -5.70 -15.72
N ARG A 235 25.56 -4.36 -15.57
CA ARG A 235 24.58 -3.46 -16.21
C ARG A 235 24.29 -3.96 -17.62
N VAL A 236 23.09 -4.48 -17.85
CA VAL A 236 22.52 -4.45 -19.18
C VAL A 236 22.27 -2.97 -19.46
N GLN A 237 23.10 -2.36 -20.31
CA GLN A 237 22.78 -1.07 -20.90
C GLN A 237 21.50 -1.25 -21.71
N MET A 238 20.37 -0.81 -21.16
CA MET A 238 19.21 -0.43 -21.97
C MET A 238 19.63 0.81 -22.74
N GLY A 239 20.23 0.60 -23.91
CA GLY A 239 20.41 1.64 -24.90
C GLY A 239 19.04 2.16 -25.30
N HIS A 240 18.80 3.45 -25.10
CA HIS A 240 17.74 4.17 -25.78
C HIS A 240 17.88 3.92 -27.29
N ARG A 241 16.92 3.21 -27.88
CA ARG A 241 16.68 3.28 -29.32
C ARG A 241 15.29 3.88 -29.50
N CYS A 242 15.24 5.21 -29.42
CA CYS A 242 14.19 5.98 -30.04
C CYS A 242 14.76 6.46 -31.39
N SER A 243 14.00 6.18 -32.45
CA SER A 243 14.12 6.60 -33.86
C SER A 243 13.84 5.37 -34.71
N GLU A 244 12.99 5.35 -35.72
CA GLU A 244 12.05 6.28 -36.32
C GLU A 244 11.20 5.38 -37.23
N GLY A 245 9.99 5.81 -37.60
CA GLY A 245 9.20 5.11 -38.61
C GLY A 245 10.02 4.93 -39.90
N LEU A 246 10.04 3.72 -40.44
CA LEU A 246 10.60 3.47 -41.76
C LEU A 246 9.72 4.17 -42.81
N PRO A 247 10.25 5.10 -43.64
CA PRO A 247 9.53 5.54 -44.82
C PRO A 247 9.58 4.44 -45.88
N VAL A 248 8.42 4.17 -46.49
CA VAL A 248 8.31 3.33 -47.69
C VAL A 248 8.92 4.10 -48.87
N PRO A 249 9.89 3.54 -49.62
CA PRO A 249 10.36 4.19 -50.83
C PRO A 249 9.38 3.94 -51.97
N GLU A 250 8.67 4.99 -52.38
CA GLU A 250 8.12 5.11 -53.72
C GLU A 250 9.27 5.29 -54.70
N THR A 251 9.81 4.19 -55.24
CA THR A 251 10.53 4.20 -56.52
C THR A 251 10.61 2.78 -57.05
N GLY A 252 9.68 2.46 -57.95
CA GLY A 252 9.57 1.16 -58.61
C GLY A 252 8.52 1.18 -59.73
N LEU A 253 8.46 2.28 -60.47
CA LEU A 253 7.83 2.34 -61.80
C LEU A 253 8.95 2.80 -62.73
N LEU A 254 9.55 1.84 -63.43
CA LEU A 254 10.05 1.92 -64.81
C LEU A 254 10.88 0.65 -65.11
N LEU A 255 10.39 -0.09 -66.11
CA LEU A 255 10.83 -1.37 -66.70
C LEU A 255 10.34 -2.65 -65.99
#